data_AF-A0A9Q1R3K9-F1
#
_entry.id   AF-A0A9Q1R3K9-F1
#
_cell.length_a   1.000
_cell.length_b   1.000
_cell.length_c   1.000
_cell.angle_alpha   90.00
_cell.angle_beta   90.00
_cell.angle_gamma   90.00
#
_symmetry.space_group_name_H-M   'P 1'
#
loop_
_entity.id
_entity.type
_entity.pdbx_description
1 polymer ?
#
loop_
_entity_poly.entity_id
_entity_poly.type
_entity_poly.pdbx_seq_one_letter_code
_entity_poly.pdbx_strand_id
1 'polypeptide(L)'
;MGVTFFTDEHTSAVSPSRIFKASIVDSHNLIPKLLPQATKSVEFVQGDGGVGSVKQINLAEGSSFKSIQYRIDELNEKTVTYKYTLIEGEALIDKLEEITYEVKFEQSADGGSISKVTSEYYTEG
;
A
#
# COMPACT_ATOMS: atom_id res chain seq x y z
N MET A 1 -22.14 0.15 -11.50
CA MET A 1 -20.74 -0.01 -11.07
C MET A 1 -19.82 0.47 -12.18
N GLY A 2 -19.20 1.63 -11.96
CA GLY A 2 -18.10 2.11 -12.80
C GLY A 2 -16.77 1.80 -12.11
N VAL A 3 -15.75 1.47 -12.89
CA VAL A 3 -14.38 1.29 -12.38
C VAL A 3 -13.49 2.34 -13.04
N THR A 4 -12.81 3.14 -12.23
CA THR A 4 -11.80 4.09 -12.70
C THR A 4 -10.44 3.63 -12.18
N PHE A 5 -9.46 3.48 -13.07
CA PHE A 5 -8.09 3.15 -12.67
C PHE A 5 -7.14 4.29 -12.95
N PHE A 6 -6.18 4.49 -12.07
CA PHE A 6 -5.05 5.41 -12.21
C PHE A 6 -3.77 4.61 -12.07
N THR A 7 -2.75 4.95 -12.86
CA THR A 7 -1.43 4.30 -12.77
C THR A 7 -0.35 5.36 -12.68
N ASP A 8 0.42 5.29 -11.61
CA ASP A 8 1.57 6.16 -11.36
C ASP A 8 2.86 5.34 -11.40
N GLU A 9 3.89 5.91 -12.01
CA GLU A 9 5.22 5.32 -12.09
C GLU A 9 6.24 6.18 -11.36
N HIS A 10 7.05 5.54 -10.51
CA HIS A 10 8.16 6.19 -9.82
C HIS A 10 9.44 5.39 -9.98
N THR A 11 10.56 6.08 -10.14
CA THR A 11 11.89 5.47 -10.24
C THR A 11 12.65 5.60 -8.92
N SER A 12 13.47 4.61 -8.61
CA SER A 12 14.35 4.62 -7.45
C SER A 12 15.70 4.00 -7.81
N ALA A 13 16.78 4.52 -7.25
CA ALA A 13 18.12 3.94 -7.41
C ALA A 13 18.30 2.60 -6.65
N VAL A 14 17.30 2.18 -5.87
CA VAL A 14 17.33 0.94 -5.09
C VAL A 14 16.77 -0.22 -5.90
N SER A 15 17.39 -1.40 -5.81
CA SER A 15 16.93 -2.59 -6.54
C SER A 15 15.51 -3.03 -6.12
N PRO A 16 14.72 -3.66 -7.03
CA PRO A 16 13.32 -4.02 -6.78
C PRO A 16 13.12 -4.84 -5.51
N SER A 17 13.91 -5.90 -5.31
CA SER A 17 13.77 -6.77 -4.13
C SER A 17 14.08 -6.04 -2.83
N ARG A 18 15.03 -5.10 -2.85
CA ARG A 18 15.43 -4.36 -1.64
C ARG A 18 14.38 -3.31 -1.27
N ILE A 19 13.89 -2.56 -2.26
CA ILE A 19 12.83 -1.57 -2.00
C ILE A 19 11.54 -2.28 -1.58
N PHE A 20 11.15 -3.38 -2.23
CA PHE A 20 9.97 -4.17 -1.88
C PHE A 20 10.03 -4.68 -0.43
N LYS A 21 11.18 -5.25 -0.03
CA LYS A 21 11.35 -5.69 1.35
C LYS A 21 11.21 -4.53 2.34
N ALA A 22 11.77 -3.37 2.03
CA ALA A 22 11.72 -2.20 2.91
C ALA A 22 10.33 -1.53 2.96
N SER A 23 9.69 -1.34 1.81
CA SER A 23 8.46 -0.56 1.67
C SER A 23 7.17 -1.36 1.83
N ILE A 24 7.24 -2.69 1.70
CA ILE A 24 6.06 -3.58 1.81
C ILE A 24 6.25 -4.54 2.99
N VAL A 25 7.25 -5.42 2.94
CA VAL A 25 7.41 -6.50 3.94
C VAL A 25 7.71 -5.93 5.34
N ASP A 26 8.71 -5.06 5.43
CA ASP A 26 9.18 -4.45 6.70
C ASP A 26 8.57 -3.06 6.95
N SER A 27 7.56 -2.69 6.16
CA SER A 27 6.93 -1.37 6.23
C SER A 27 6.36 -1.03 7.60
N HIS A 28 5.90 -2.03 8.34
CA HIS A 28 5.34 -1.84 9.67
C HIS A 28 6.37 -1.34 10.70
N ASN A 29 7.64 -1.71 10.51
CA ASN A 29 8.73 -1.24 11.34
C ASN A 29 9.39 0.03 10.78
N LEU A 30 9.51 0.11 9.46
CA LEU A 30 10.30 1.14 8.79
C LEU A 30 9.55 2.46 8.63
N ILE A 31 8.28 2.43 8.18
CA ILE A 31 7.51 3.64 7.85
C ILE A 31 7.32 4.57 9.07
N PRO A 32 6.93 4.08 10.26
CA PRO A 32 6.81 4.96 11.44
C PRO A 32 8.13 5.62 11.85
N LYS A 33 9.28 4.98 11.56
CA LYS A 33 10.61 5.54 11.86
C LYS A 33 11.06 6.56 10.82
N LEU A 34 10.72 6.34 9.55
CA LEU A 34 11.09 7.24 8.45
C LEU A 34 10.20 8.48 8.40
N LEU A 35 8.90 8.33 8.69
CA LEU A 35 7.90 9.39 8.60
C LEU A 35 7.07 9.48 9.89
N PRO A 36 7.69 9.71 11.07
CA PRO A 36 6.99 9.76 12.35
C PRO A 36 5.94 10.87 12.42
N GLN A 37 6.11 11.93 11.63
CA GLN A 37 5.16 13.04 11.50
C GLN A 37 3.89 12.69 10.72
N ALA A 38 3.90 11.59 9.97
CA ALA A 38 2.76 11.14 9.17
C ALA A 38 2.14 9.86 9.73
N THR A 39 2.99 8.92 10.20
CA THR A 39 2.57 7.60 10.67
C THR A 39 3.09 7.36 12.08
N LYS A 40 2.16 7.16 13.01
CA LYS A 40 2.46 6.87 14.42
C LYS A 40 2.85 5.41 14.63
N SER A 41 2.05 4.49 14.09
CA SER A 41 2.35 3.06 14.11
C SER A 41 1.68 2.34 12.95
N VAL A 42 2.15 1.15 12.67
CA VAL A 42 1.59 0.25 11.66
C VAL A 42 1.57 -1.13 12.27
N GLU A 43 0.39 -1.73 12.35
CA GLU A 43 0.14 -2.95 13.11
C GLU A 43 -0.74 -3.91 12.29
N PHE A 44 -0.58 -5.20 12.51
CA PHE A 44 -1.48 -6.21 11.94
C PHE A 44 -2.59 -6.49 12.94
N VAL A 45 -3.82 -6.11 12.61
CA VAL A 45 -5.01 -6.37 13.44
C VAL A 45 -5.55 -7.78 13.19
N GLN A 46 -5.23 -8.36 12.04
CA GLN A 46 -5.53 -9.74 11.70
C GLN A 46 -4.42 -10.32 10.82
N GLY A 47 -4.04 -11.58 11.07
CA GLY A 47 -3.00 -12.27 10.29
C GLY A 47 -1.58 -11.95 10.76
N ASP A 48 -0.61 -12.44 10.01
CA ASP A 48 0.83 -12.43 10.33
C ASP A 48 1.67 -11.58 9.36
N GLY A 49 1.00 -10.87 8.45
CA GLY A 49 1.62 -10.08 7.38
C GLY A 49 1.61 -10.75 6.01
N GLY A 50 1.08 -11.97 5.88
CA GLY A 50 0.82 -12.63 4.60
C GLY A 50 -0.51 -12.23 3.94
N VAL A 51 -0.84 -12.91 2.83
CA VAL A 51 -2.13 -12.74 2.14
C VAL A 51 -3.31 -13.01 3.08
N GLY A 52 -4.32 -12.14 3.03
CA GLY A 52 -5.47 -12.14 3.92
C GLY A 52 -5.26 -11.38 5.24
N SER A 53 -4.03 -10.93 5.54
CA SER A 53 -3.78 -10.11 6.73
C SER A 53 -4.41 -8.74 6.59
N VAL A 54 -4.87 -8.19 7.71
CA VAL A 54 -5.37 -6.83 7.82
C VAL A 54 -4.34 -5.98 8.55
N LYS A 55 -3.89 -4.93 7.88
CA LYS A 55 -2.88 -3.99 8.32
C LYS A 55 -3.52 -2.65 8.64
N GLN A 56 -3.43 -2.22 9.88
CA GLN A 56 -3.86 -0.90 10.33
C GLN A 56 -2.68 0.06 10.39
N ILE A 57 -2.83 1.21 9.76
CA ILE A 57 -1.91 2.35 9.82
C ILE A 57 -2.55 3.40 10.72
N ASN A 58 -1.91 3.68 11.85
CA ASN A 58 -2.30 4.77 12.75
C ASN A 58 -1.55 6.03 12.35
N LEU A 59 -2.28 7.08 11.97
CA LEU A 59 -1.70 8.33 11.51
C LEU A 59 -1.30 9.22 12.71
N ALA A 60 -0.37 10.14 12.48
CA ALA A 60 0.11 11.05 13.52
C ALA A 60 -0.96 12.11 13.90
N GLU A 61 -0.84 12.70 15.09
CA GLU A 61 -1.78 13.73 15.55
C GLU A 61 -1.79 14.94 14.60
N GLY A 62 -2.98 15.36 14.16
CA GLY A 62 -3.16 16.45 13.19
C GLY A 62 -3.47 15.99 11.77
N SER A 63 -3.45 14.69 11.47
CA SER A 63 -4.01 14.15 10.23
C SER A 63 -5.53 14.25 10.21
N SER A 64 -6.10 14.36 9.01
CA SER A 64 -7.57 14.38 8.82
C SER A 64 -8.24 13.07 9.28
N PHE A 65 -7.49 11.97 9.34
CA PHE A 65 -7.98 10.64 9.69
C PHE A 65 -7.18 10.05 10.84
N LYS A 66 -7.82 9.25 11.70
CA LYS A 66 -7.14 8.60 12.85
C LYS A 66 -6.35 7.36 12.43
N SER A 67 -6.96 6.52 11.60
CA SER A 67 -6.37 5.26 11.16
C SER A 67 -6.94 4.83 9.82
N ILE A 68 -6.20 3.98 9.12
CA ILE A 68 -6.60 3.36 7.85
C ILE A 68 -6.29 1.87 7.92
N GLN A 69 -7.19 1.01 7.46
CA GLN A 69 -6.98 -0.43 7.37
C GLN A 69 -6.98 -0.92 5.93
N TYR A 70 -6.00 -1.76 5.63
CA TYR A 70 -5.84 -2.43 4.35
C TYR A 70 -5.84 -3.94 4.54
N ARG A 71 -6.51 -4.66 3.67
CA ARG A 71 -6.36 -6.11 3.53
C ARG A 71 -5.31 -6.41 2.47
N ILE A 72 -4.41 -7.36 2.74
CA ILE A 72 -3.43 -7.84 1.77
C ILE A 72 -4.11 -8.89 0.86
N ASP A 73 -4.22 -8.62 -0.43
CA ASP A 73 -4.81 -9.54 -1.41
C ASP A 73 -3.76 -10.40 -2.10
N GLU A 74 -2.56 -9.85 -2.30
CA GLU A 74 -1.42 -10.57 -2.87
C GLU A 74 -0.12 -10.05 -2.27
N LEU A 75 0.79 -10.97 -1.93
CA LEU A 75 2.17 -10.64 -1.57
C LEU A 75 3.10 -11.65 -2.26
N ASN A 76 3.80 -11.20 -3.30
CA ASN A 76 4.67 -12.05 -4.10
C ASN A 76 6.08 -11.46 -4.20
N GLU A 77 6.98 -11.98 -3.36
CA GLU A 77 8.39 -11.57 -3.34
C GLU A 77 9.16 -11.96 -4.61
N LYS A 78 8.70 -12.95 -5.38
CA LYS A 78 9.37 -13.41 -6.60
C LYS A 78 9.09 -12.50 -7.78
N THR A 79 7.83 -12.12 -7.98
CA THR A 79 7.41 -11.18 -9.02
C THR A 79 7.46 -9.72 -8.55
N VAL A 80 7.79 -9.50 -7.27
CA VAL A 80 7.88 -8.20 -6.62
C VAL A 80 6.56 -7.44 -6.77
N THR A 81 5.47 -8.17 -6.53
CA THR A 81 4.08 -7.72 -6.69
C THR A 81 3.38 -7.74 -5.34
N TYR A 82 2.58 -6.71 -5.08
CA TYR A 82 1.80 -6.57 -3.86
C TYR A 82 0.46 -5.96 -4.19
N LYS A 83 -0.62 -6.62 -3.79
CA LYS A 83 -1.99 -6.11 -3.95
C LYS A 83 -2.65 -5.97 -2.59
N TYR A 84 -3.39 -4.89 -2.42
CA TYR A 84 -4.10 -4.63 -1.19
C TYR A 84 -5.36 -3.80 -1.42
N THR A 85 -6.37 -4.03 -0.60
CA THR A 85 -7.67 -3.39 -0.67
C THR A 85 -7.86 -2.51 0.56
N LEU A 86 -8.33 -1.29 0.38
CA LEU A 86 -8.79 -0.44 1.48
C LEU A 86 -10.12 -0.99 2.00
N ILE A 87 -10.12 -1.50 3.23
CA ILE A 87 -11.33 -2.09 3.84
C ILE A 87 -12.01 -1.16 4.84
N GLU A 88 -11.23 -0.31 5.50
CA GLU A 88 -11.76 0.61 6.50
C GLU A 88 -10.91 1.86 6.50
N GLY A 89 -11.54 3.00 6.25
CA GLY A 89 -10.91 4.30 6.28
C GLY A 89 -11.93 5.34 5.90
N GLU A 90 -11.89 6.49 6.56
CA GLU A 90 -12.76 7.65 6.25
C GLU A 90 -12.56 8.20 4.82
N ALA A 91 -11.66 7.61 4.03
CA ALA A 91 -11.52 7.83 2.59
C ALA A 91 -12.56 7.08 1.74
N LEU A 92 -13.27 6.09 2.30
CA LEU A 92 -14.46 5.50 1.70
C LEU A 92 -15.61 6.51 1.85
N ILE A 93 -15.89 7.24 0.78
CA ILE A 93 -16.98 8.22 0.69
C ILE A 93 -18.23 7.50 0.18
N ASP A 94 -19.44 7.98 0.49
CA ASP A 94 -20.76 7.39 0.15
C ASP A 94 -20.94 6.86 -1.30
N LYS A 95 -20.10 7.24 -2.26
CA LYS A 95 -20.17 6.79 -3.67
C LYS A 95 -19.05 5.83 -4.08
N LEU A 96 -18.20 5.41 -3.15
CA LEU A 96 -17.00 4.62 -3.39
C LEU A 96 -17.12 3.30 -2.62
N GLU A 97 -17.40 2.22 -3.33
CA GLU A 97 -17.64 0.88 -2.77
C GLU A 97 -16.32 0.22 -2.33
N GLU A 98 -15.29 0.32 -3.16
CA GLU A 98 -14.01 -0.36 -2.93
C GLU A 98 -12.85 0.42 -3.58
N ILE A 99 -11.68 0.38 -2.95
CA ILE A 99 -10.43 0.83 -3.57
C ILE A 99 -9.40 -0.30 -3.47
N THR A 100 -8.90 -0.74 -4.61
CA THR A 100 -7.84 -1.74 -4.67
C THR A 100 -6.56 -1.11 -5.24
N TYR A 101 -5.42 -1.57 -4.74
CA TYR A 101 -4.11 -1.10 -5.15
C TYR A 101 -3.28 -2.29 -5.60
N GLU A 102 -2.62 -2.15 -6.74
CA GLU A 102 -1.58 -3.05 -7.22
C GLU A 102 -0.26 -2.30 -7.30
N VAL A 103 0.75 -2.84 -6.63
CA VAL A 103 2.12 -2.32 -6.66
C VAL A 103 3.02 -3.37 -7.27
N LYS A 104 3.75 -2.99 -8.31
CA LYS A 104 4.72 -3.85 -8.98
C LYS A 104 6.05 -3.13 -9.12
N PHE A 105 7.14 -3.78 -8.75
CA PHE A 105 8.48 -3.25 -8.96
C PHE A 105 9.19 -4.00 -10.08
N GLU A 106 9.68 -3.25 -11.06
CA GLU A 106 10.43 -3.74 -12.20
C GLU A 106 11.87 -3.23 -12.13
N GLN A 107 12.83 -3.98 -12.66
CA GLN A 107 14.22 -3.53 -12.69
C GLN A 107 14.40 -2.45 -13.76
N SER A 108 15.04 -1.34 -13.40
CA SER A 108 15.42 -0.30 -14.35
C SER A 108 16.78 -0.59 -15.00
N ALA A 109 17.04 0.04 -16.15
CA ALA A 109 18.27 -0.16 -16.92
C ALA A 109 19.55 0.25 -16.18
N ASP A 110 19.44 1.17 -15.21
CA ASP A 110 20.53 1.65 -14.36
C ASP A 110 20.74 0.81 -13.08
N GLY A 111 20.03 -0.32 -12.95
CA GLY A 111 20.16 -1.24 -11.80
C GLY A 111 19.28 -0.87 -10.60
N GLY A 112 18.50 0.20 -10.71
CA GLY A 112 17.46 0.60 -9.77
C GLY A 112 16.13 -0.15 -9.97
N SER A 113 15.03 0.51 -9.58
CA SER A 113 13.67 0.00 -9.75
C SER A 113 12.71 1.04 -10.30
N ILE A 114 11.70 0.54 -11.01
CA ILE A 114 10.50 1.29 -11.42
C ILE A 114 9.34 0.69 -10.62
N SER A 115 8.73 1.48 -9.74
CA SER A 115 7.48 1.09 -9.07
C SER A 115 6.30 1.58 -9.89
N LYS A 116 5.43 0.66 -10.29
CA LYS A 116 4.13 0.96 -10.88
C LYS A 116 3.06 0.74 -9.82
N VAL A 117 2.29 1.78 -9.55
CA VAL A 117 1.19 1.74 -8.59
C VAL A 117 -0.10 1.98 -9.36
N THR A 118 -0.92 0.95 -9.47
CA THR A 118 -2.24 1.03 -10.08
C THR A 118 -3.29 1.06 -8.97
N SER A 119 -4.14 2.09 -8.97
CA SER A 119 -5.24 2.25 -8.02
C SER A 119 -6.55 2.14 -8.78
N GLU A 120 -7.42 1.23 -8.37
CA GLU A 120 -8.75 1.03 -8.96
C GLU A 120 -9.82 1.47 -7.97
N TYR A 121 -10.73 2.31 -8.45
CA TYR A 121 -11.81 2.91 -7.68
C TYR A 121 -13.15 2.38 -8.20
N TYR A 122 -13.86 1.66 -7.35
CA TYR A 122 -15.16 1.07 -7.64
C TYR A 122 -16.25 1.99 -7.10
N THR A 123 -17.07 2.55 -7.99
CA THR A 123 -18.13 3.50 -7.59
C THR A 123 -19.52 2.92 -7.80
N GLU A 124 -20.43 3.23 -6.87
CA GLU A 124 -21.86 2.99 -7.04
C GLU A 124 -22.36 3.68 -8.31
N GLY A 125 -23.23 2.99 -9.06
CA GLY A 125 -23.80 3.48 -10.32
C GLY A 125 -25.15 4.15 -10.11
#